data_AF-K1S5B9-F1
#
_entry.id   AF-K1S5B9-F1
#
_cell.length_a   1.000
_cell.length_b   1.000
_cell.length_c   1.000
_cell.angle_alpha   90.00
_cell.angle_beta   90.00
_cell.angle_gamma   90.00
#
_symmetry.space_group_name_H-M   'P 1'
#
loop_
_entity.id
_entity.type
_entity.pdbx_description
1 polymer ?
#
loop_
_entity_poly.entity_id
_entity_poly.type
_entity_poly.pdbx_seq_one_letter_code
_entity_poly.pdbx_strand_id
1 'polypeptide(L)'
;MLEKSKRERIIALVNKEVVPAIGCTEPMAVALCTAKAATTLGKRPERIEVLLSPNMLKNAMGVGIPGTGMIGLPIAVSLGALIGKPEYQLEVVERSYSRQSGAGQTIYQGCGYQH
;
A
#
# COMPACT_ATOMS: atom_id res chain seq x y z
N MET A 1 -20.09 24.26 -23.16
CA MET A 1 -18.72 24.31 -22.59
C MET A 1 -18.83 24.95 -21.21
N LEU A 2 -18.24 24.38 -20.16
CA LEU A 2 -18.30 24.94 -18.80
C LEU A 2 -17.61 26.31 -18.72
N GLU A 3 -18.15 27.25 -17.95
CA GLU A 3 -17.49 28.52 -17.64
C GLU A 3 -16.12 28.31 -16.99
N LYS A 4 -15.16 29.18 -17.33
CA LYS A 4 -13.77 29.10 -16.87
C LYS A 4 -13.65 29.07 -15.34
N SER A 5 -14.39 29.95 -14.65
CA SER A 5 -14.40 30.06 -13.19
C SER A 5 -14.93 28.78 -12.50
N LYS A 6 -15.98 28.17 -13.06
CA LYS A 6 -16.52 26.89 -12.57
C LYS A 6 -15.52 25.76 -12.76
N ARG A 7 -14.85 25.69 -13.92
CA ARG A 7 -13.81 24.70 -14.21
C ARG A 7 -12.65 24.80 -13.21
N GLU A 8 -12.16 26.00 -12.95
CA GLU A 8 -11.06 26.24 -12.01
C GLU A 8 -11.41 25.82 -10.58
N ARG A 9 -12.64 26.11 -10.12
CA ARG A 9 -13.12 25.67 -8.80
C ARG A 9 -13.22 24.15 -8.69
N ILE A 10 -13.66 23.47 -9.74
CA ILE A 10 -13.73 21.99 -9.77
C ILE A 10 -12.32 21.40 -9.70
N ILE A 11 -11.36 21.91 -10.49
CA ILE A 11 -9.98 21.44 -10.45
C ILE A 11 -9.36 21.66 -9.07
N ALA A 12 -9.58 22.82 -8.47
CA ALA A 12 -9.10 23.12 -7.12
C ALA A 12 -9.68 22.15 -6.07
N LEU A 13 -10.97 21.79 -6.20
CA LEU A 13 -11.61 20.82 -5.32
C LEU A 13 -11.02 19.42 -5.50
N VAL A 14 -10.84 18.97 -6.74
CA VAL A 14 -10.25 17.65 -7.03
C VAL A 14 -8.82 17.57 -6.47
N ASN A 15 -7.99 18.58 -6.70
CA ASN A 15 -6.61 18.59 -6.18
C ASN A 15 -6.55 18.65 -4.65
N LYS A 16 -7.60 19.17 -4.00
CA LYS A 16 -7.70 19.21 -2.53
C LYS A 16 -8.13 17.86 -1.95
N GLU A 17 -9.08 17.17 -2.59
CA GLU A 17 -9.74 15.98 -2.03
C GLU A 17 -9.16 14.66 -2.55
N VAL A 18 -8.39 14.68 -3.65
CA VAL A 18 -7.83 13.47 -4.28
C VAL A 18 -6.33 13.38 -4.01
N VAL A 19 -5.92 12.31 -3.35
CA VAL A 19 -4.50 11.99 -3.11
C VAL A 19 -4.02 11.00 -4.17
N PRO A 20 -2.87 11.25 -4.81
CA PRO A 20 -2.25 10.28 -5.71
C PRO A 20 -1.97 8.94 -5.01
N ALA A 21 -2.14 7.84 -5.74
CA ALA A 21 -1.86 6.49 -5.26
C ALA A 21 -1.16 5.68 -6.35
N ILE A 22 -0.27 4.76 -5.96
CA ILE A 22 0.38 3.82 -6.88
C ILE A 22 -0.38 2.49 -6.89
N GLY A 23 -1.04 2.15 -8.00
CA GLY A 23 -1.79 0.89 -8.09
C GLY A 23 -3.14 0.95 -7.39
N CYS A 24 -3.67 -0.19 -6.92
CA CYS A 24 -4.94 -0.19 -6.16
C CYS A 24 -4.71 0.26 -4.72
N THR A 25 -5.73 0.93 -4.15
CA THR A 25 -5.64 1.60 -2.86
C THR A 25 -5.57 0.62 -1.69
N GLU A 26 -6.24 -0.54 -1.76
CA GLU A 26 -6.28 -1.51 -0.67
C GLU A 26 -4.91 -2.12 -0.32
N PRO A 27 -4.15 -2.72 -1.26
CA PRO A 27 -2.82 -3.23 -0.93
C PRO A 27 -1.86 -2.10 -0.53
N MET A 28 -2.00 -0.89 -1.09
CA MET A 28 -1.15 0.24 -0.71
C MET A 28 -1.45 0.75 0.69
N ALA A 29 -2.71 0.72 1.13
CA ALA A 29 -3.07 1.04 2.50
C ALA A 29 -2.42 0.06 3.49
N VAL A 30 -2.40 -1.23 3.16
CA VAL A 30 -1.72 -2.24 4.00
C VAL A 30 -0.20 -2.08 3.99
N ALA A 31 0.39 -1.79 2.83
CA ALA A 31 1.81 -1.45 2.73
C ALA A 31 2.16 -0.20 3.56
N LEU A 32 1.31 0.83 3.55
CA LEU A 32 1.48 2.04 4.35
C LEU A 32 1.41 1.76 5.85
N CYS A 33 0.42 0.97 6.29
CA CYS A 33 0.30 0.57 7.69
C CYS A 33 1.54 -0.21 8.16
N THR A 34 2.01 -1.16 7.36
CA THR A 34 3.17 -1.99 7.70
C THR A 34 4.47 -1.20 7.67
N ALA A 35 4.62 -0.23 6.76
CA ALA A 35 5.75 0.71 6.73
C ALA A 35 5.78 1.60 7.99
N LYS A 36 4.64 2.15 8.39
CA LYS A 36 4.51 2.93 9.64
C LYS A 36 4.86 2.07 10.86
N ALA A 37 4.35 0.84 10.93
CA ALA A 37 4.63 -0.07 12.03
C ALA A 37 6.13 -0.42 12.10
N ALA A 38 6.76 -0.76 10.98
CA ALA A 38 8.19 -1.07 10.91
C ALA A 38 9.06 0.14 11.28
N THR A 39 8.71 1.33 10.80
CA THR A 39 9.38 2.59 11.14
C THR A 39 9.26 2.87 12.65
N THR A 40 8.07 2.70 13.21
CA THR A 40 7.82 2.87 14.66
C THR A 40 8.57 1.84 15.49
N LEU A 41 8.70 0.61 15.01
CA LEU A 41 9.47 -0.46 15.67
C LEU A 41 10.97 -0.15 15.71
N GLY A 42 11.49 0.65 14.76
CA GLY A 42 12.89 1.07 14.70
C GLY A 42 13.90 -0.03 14.36
N LYS A 43 13.41 -1.25 14.04
CA LYS A 43 14.21 -2.40 13.63
C LYS A 43 13.41 -3.28 12.66
N ARG A 44 14.11 -4.22 12.00
CA ARG A 44 13.46 -5.16 11.09
C ARG A 44 12.49 -6.07 11.86
N PRO A 45 11.21 -6.16 11.44
CA PRO A 45 10.26 -7.07 12.06
C PRO A 45 10.57 -8.53 11.72
N GLU A 46 10.48 -9.41 12.72
CA GLU A 46 10.64 -10.86 12.57
C GLU A 46 9.34 -11.53 12.12
N ARG A 47 8.20 -11.00 12.57
CA ARG A 47 6.85 -11.47 12.22
C ARG A 47 5.92 -10.27 12.08
N ILE A 48 5.05 -10.32 11.07
CA ILE A 48 3.96 -9.37 10.90
C ILE A 48 2.64 -10.12 10.86
N GLU A 49 1.71 -9.65 11.67
CA GLU A 49 0.32 -10.06 11.68
C GLU A 49 -0.53 -8.86 11.24
N VAL A 50 -1.44 -9.08 10.31
CA VAL A 50 -2.31 -8.02 9.77
C VAL A 50 -3.75 -8.45 9.97
N LEU A 51 -4.51 -7.64 10.70
CA LEU A 51 -5.94 -7.82 10.91
C LEU A 51 -6.71 -6.94 9.93
N LEU A 52 -7.54 -7.55 9.09
CA LEU A 52 -8.26 -6.87 8.02
C LEU A 52 -9.74 -7.26 7.97
N SER A 53 -10.58 -6.32 7.56
CA SER A 53 -11.99 -6.58 7.25
C SER A 53 -12.15 -7.45 5.99
N PRO A 54 -13.34 -8.05 5.75
CA PRO A 54 -13.44 -9.05 4.68
C PRO A 54 -13.36 -8.39 3.32
N ASN A 55 -13.83 -7.15 3.29
CA ASN A 55 -13.80 -6.27 2.15
C ASN A 55 -12.36 -5.89 1.79
N MET A 56 -11.51 -5.56 2.77
CA MET A 56 -10.10 -5.29 2.48
C MET A 56 -9.38 -6.53 1.96
N LEU A 57 -9.60 -7.68 2.60
CA LEU A 57 -8.96 -8.92 2.21
C LEU A 57 -9.37 -9.32 0.77
N LYS A 58 -10.67 -9.40 0.47
CA LYS A 58 -11.14 -9.83 -0.86
C LYS A 58 -10.70 -8.87 -1.97
N ASN A 59 -10.66 -7.56 -1.69
CA ASN A 59 -10.28 -6.55 -2.69
C ASN A 59 -8.77 -6.53 -2.94
N ALA A 60 -7.94 -6.82 -1.94
CA ALA A 60 -6.47 -6.75 -2.08
C ALA A 60 -5.83 -8.05 -2.57
N MET A 61 -6.46 -9.21 -2.34
CA MET A 61 -5.84 -10.51 -2.61
C MET A 61 -5.56 -10.80 -4.09
N GLY A 62 -6.39 -10.28 -5.00
CA GLY A 62 -6.22 -10.46 -6.45
C GLY A 62 -5.46 -9.35 -7.16
N VAL A 63 -4.91 -8.38 -6.43
CA VAL A 63 -4.33 -7.17 -7.01
C VAL A 63 -2.84 -7.33 -7.28
N GLY A 64 -2.41 -7.01 -8.50
CA GLY A 64 -1.00 -6.90 -8.85
C GLY A 64 -0.33 -5.68 -8.21
N ILE A 65 0.87 -5.87 -7.65
CA ILE A 65 1.66 -4.76 -7.09
C ILE A 65 2.59 -4.21 -8.18
N PRO A 66 2.45 -2.93 -8.57
CA PRO A 66 3.26 -2.30 -9.61
C PRO A 66 4.77 -2.48 -9.39
N GLY A 67 5.53 -2.67 -10.47
CA GLY A 67 6.99 -2.85 -10.42
C GLY A 67 7.45 -4.25 -9.99
N THR A 68 6.62 -5.04 -9.32
CA THR A 68 7.06 -6.34 -8.74
C THR A 68 6.76 -7.56 -9.59
N GLY A 69 5.73 -7.50 -10.45
CA GLY A 69 5.19 -8.67 -11.14
C GLY A 69 4.52 -9.69 -10.21
N MET A 70 4.27 -9.34 -8.95
CA MET A 70 3.64 -10.19 -7.94
C MET A 70 2.22 -9.70 -7.62
N ILE A 71 1.39 -10.60 -7.07
CA ILE A 71 -0.02 -10.34 -6.76
C ILE A 71 -0.26 -10.59 -5.27
N GLY A 72 -1.11 -9.75 -4.69
CA GLY A 72 -1.77 -10.02 -3.42
C GLY A 72 -1.16 -9.31 -2.21
N LEU A 73 -1.78 -9.58 -1.07
CA LEU A 73 -1.49 -8.93 0.20
C LEU A 73 -0.12 -9.27 0.82
N PRO A 74 0.38 -10.52 0.78
CA PRO A 74 1.66 -10.86 1.40
C PRO A 74 2.81 -10.02 0.87
N ILE A 75 2.84 -9.76 -0.43
CA ILE A 75 3.88 -8.93 -1.04
C ILE A 75 3.73 -7.46 -0.64
N ALA A 76 2.51 -6.92 -0.57
CA ALA A 76 2.27 -5.55 -0.12
C ALA A 76 2.74 -5.33 1.33
N VAL A 77 2.46 -6.29 2.22
CA VAL A 77 2.92 -6.29 3.62
C VAL A 77 4.44 -6.27 3.69
N SER A 78 5.09 -7.18 2.96
CA SER A 78 6.54 -7.30 2.99
C SER A 78 7.25 -6.09 2.41
N LEU A 79 6.73 -5.51 1.32
CA LEU A 79 7.30 -4.29 0.73
C LEU A 79 7.14 -3.10 1.68
N GLY A 80 5.95 -2.92 2.24
CA GLY A 80 5.69 -1.87 3.23
C GLY A 80 6.66 -1.96 4.40
N ALA A 81 6.78 -3.15 5.01
CA ALA A 81 7.62 -3.35 6.17
C ALA A 81 9.14 -3.26 5.92
N LEU A 82 9.62 -3.65 4.73
CA LEU A 82 11.05 -3.73 4.45
C LEU A 82 11.61 -2.49 3.77
N ILE A 83 10.85 -1.89 2.86
CA ILE A 83 11.32 -0.81 1.98
C ILE A 83 10.33 0.35 1.86
N GLY A 84 9.19 0.27 2.53
CA GLY A 84 8.14 1.28 2.45
C GLY A 84 8.55 2.58 3.14
N LYS A 85 8.24 3.71 2.51
CA LYS A 85 8.47 5.06 3.05
C LYS A 85 7.13 5.68 3.43
N PRO A 86 6.74 5.68 4.72
CA PRO A 86 5.40 6.10 5.13
C PRO A 86 5.10 7.58 4.84
N GLU A 87 6.13 8.40 4.61
CA GLU A 87 6.02 9.80 4.20
C GLU A 87 5.36 9.96 2.83
N TYR A 88 5.42 8.94 1.98
CA TYR A 88 4.83 8.93 0.64
C TYR A 88 3.37 8.45 0.59
N GLN A 89 2.72 8.23 1.74
CA GLN A 89 1.30 7.88 1.83
C GLN A 89 0.91 6.68 0.93
N LEU A 90 -0.03 6.82 0.00
CA LEU A 90 -0.46 5.74 -0.91
C LEU A 90 0.54 5.47 -2.05
N GLU A 91 1.65 6.20 -2.08
CA GLU A 91 2.82 5.96 -2.92
C GLU A 91 4.00 5.37 -2.09
N VAL A 92 3.69 4.72 -0.96
CA VAL A 92 4.64 4.15 0.02
C VAL A 92 5.73 3.25 -0.58
N VAL A 93 5.45 2.59 -1.71
CA VAL A 93 6.41 1.73 -2.40
C VAL A 93 6.94 2.43 -3.65
N GLU A 94 8.26 2.52 -3.77
CA GLU A 94 8.92 3.17 -4.90
C GLU A 94 8.71 2.39 -6.21
N ARG A 95 8.34 3.10 -7.28
CA ARG A 95 8.05 2.52 -8.61
C ARG A 95 9.22 1.78 -9.25
N SER A 96 10.45 2.09 -8.83
CA SER A 96 11.72 1.60 -9.35
C SER A 96 12.13 0.23 -8.80
N TYR A 97 11.33 -0.40 -7.94
CA TYR A 97 11.65 -1.72 -7.38
C TYR A 97 11.75 -2.78 -8.49
N SER A 98 12.98 -3.04 -8.94
CA SER A 98 13.33 -4.11 -9.87
C SER A 98 13.73 -5.34 -9.05
N ARG A 99 12.73 -6.20 -8.78
CA ARG A 99 12.86 -7.58 -8.27
C ARG A 99 14.22 -7.91 -7.63
N GLN A 100 14.46 -7.45 -6.41
CA GLN A 100 15.54 -8.04 -5.60
C GLN A 100 15.01 -9.34 -4.97
N SER A 101 15.64 -10.43 -5.38
CA SER A 101 15.31 -11.82 -5.09
C SER A 101 15.11 -12.09 -3.60
N GLY A 102 13.94 -12.61 -3.23
CA GLY A 102 13.75 -13.45 -2.03
C GLY A 102 13.40 -12.78 -0.69
N ALA A 103 13.46 -11.46 -0.54
CA ALA A 103 13.33 -10.85 0.79
C ALA A 103 11.90 -10.85 1.39
N GLY A 104 10.87 -10.97 0.55
CA GLY A 104 9.48 -10.72 0.96
C GLY A 104 8.64 -11.92 1.37
N GLN A 105 9.16 -13.15 1.39
CA GLN A 105 8.33 -14.34 1.64
C GLN A 105 8.24 -14.77 3.11
N THR A 106 9.16 -14.33 3.98
CA THR A 106 9.31 -14.95 5.33
C THR A 106 8.60 -14.19 6.47
N ILE A 107 8.15 -12.95 6.26
CA ILE A 107 7.73 -12.09 7.39
C ILE A 107 6.22 -12.15 7.65
N TYR A 108 5.42 -12.51 6.63
CA TYR A 108 3.97 -12.57 6.73
C TYR A 108 3.51 -14.00 7.06
N GLN A 109 3.04 -14.21 8.30
CA GLN A 109 2.14 -15.31 8.60
C GLN A 109 0.72 -14.78 8.53
N GLY A 110 0.01 -15.13 7.46
CA GLY A 110 -1.38 -14.69 7.29
C GLY A 110 -2.25 -15.21 8.41
N CYS A 111 -2.74 -14.30 9.24
CA CYS A 111 -3.81 -14.60 10.19
C CYS A 111 -5.12 -14.15 9.54
N GLY A 112 -5.89 -15.13 9.05
CA GLY A 112 -7.26 -14.90 8.64
C GLY A 112 -8.15 -14.79 9.88
N TYR A 113 -9.08 -13.84 9.85
CA TYR A 113 -10.29 -13.78 10.69
C TYR A 113 -10.15 -14.27 12.14
N GLN A 114 -9.96 -13.34 13.08
CA GLN A 114 -10.47 -13.55 14.43
C GLN A 114 -11.92 -13.06 14.45
N HIS A 115 -12.85 -14.00 14.68
CA HIS A 115 -14.22 -13.70 15.09
C HIS A 115 -14.23 -13.13 16.50
#